data_AF-A0A2D3PVA3-F1
#
_entry.id   AF-A0A2D3PVA3-F1
#
_cell.length_a   1.000
_cell.length_b   1.000
_cell.length_c   1.000
_cell.angle_alpha   90.00
_cell.angle_beta   90.00
_cell.angle_gamma   90.00
#
_symmetry.space_group_name_H-M   'P 1'
#
loop_
_entity.id
_entity.type
_entity.pdbx_description
1 polymer ?
#
loop_
_entity_poly.entity_id
_entity_poly.type
_entity_poly.pdbx_seq_one_letter_code
_entity_poly.pdbx_strand_id
1 'polypeptide(L)'
;MEKENVLFELKKNIQEDKLIKIVFSDRQSGDFNKVIIKPIILKSTKNIQIESFKDNKAFHKNIDLNNLQELEDNLKEYIDNFKQILLQIEGLDISFIRKKENFSRKEKESNLIKTSNEHNKKKQYILNEGDKIDFLIELGLMSVEGKILKSSFNKFKQINKYLEFIDDVIEELKAKKLITNHINVLDFGCGKSYLTFALYYYLKNYRKDLTFSIVDLDLKKDVIEFCNKLAKKLNYENLEFLNGNIKDYDKSKEVDLVFSLHACNNATDYSLEKALSLDAKAILAVPCCHHEFFEKIQKNKNSEFYNTLKIMADNGVVLDKFATLATDSFRSLSLELCGYKTKMIEFIDMEHTPKNILIKAIKSKSSNLKEKLVEYNKLKEFLGIKPLLEDLIKKYFLIDTNTEIPYN
;
A
#
# COMPACT_ATOMS: atom_id res chain seq x y z
N MET A 1 39.13 -9.37 28.11
CA MET A 1 39.70 -8.99 26.81
C MET A 1 40.07 -7.52 26.86
N GLU A 2 41.32 -7.19 26.61
CA GLU A 2 41.81 -5.80 26.65
C GLU A 2 41.25 -4.98 25.49
N LYS A 3 41.26 -3.64 25.61
CA LYS A 3 40.72 -2.72 24.60
C LYS A 3 41.37 -2.91 23.22
N GLU A 4 42.67 -3.14 23.19
CA GLU A 4 43.44 -3.35 21.96
C GLU A 4 42.98 -4.60 21.21
N ASN A 5 42.65 -5.68 21.92
CA ASN A 5 42.11 -6.89 21.33
C ASN A 5 40.72 -6.63 20.73
N VAL A 6 39.87 -5.84 21.41
CA VAL A 6 38.54 -5.49 20.90
C VAL A 6 38.68 -4.65 19.63
N LEU A 7 39.57 -3.66 19.64
CA LEU A 7 39.88 -2.85 18.47
C LEU A 7 40.34 -3.70 17.28
N PHE A 8 41.25 -4.65 17.52
CA PHE A 8 41.73 -5.56 16.49
C PHE A 8 40.58 -6.39 15.89
N GLU A 9 39.71 -6.95 16.73
CA GLU A 9 38.57 -7.76 16.27
C GLU A 9 37.56 -6.92 15.47
N LEU A 10 37.25 -5.70 15.90
CA LEU A 10 36.37 -4.79 15.14
C LEU A 10 36.99 -4.42 13.79
N LYS A 11 38.28 -4.03 13.77
CA LYS A 11 38.99 -3.67 12.52
C LYS A 11 39.00 -4.83 11.52
N LYS A 12 39.34 -6.04 11.98
CA LYS A 12 39.35 -7.25 11.16
C LYS A 12 37.98 -7.48 10.52
N ASN A 13 36.91 -7.43 11.31
CA ASN A 13 35.56 -7.68 10.80
C ASN A 13 35.07 -6.56 9.87
N ILE A 14 35.49 -5.30 10.07
CA ILE A 14 35.17 -4.19 9.14
C ILE A 14 35.82 -4.39 7.77
N GLN A 15 37.04 -4.92 7.74
CA GLN A 15 37.76 -5.21 6.49
C GLN A 15 37.22 -6.46 5.78
N GLU A 16 36.62 -7.39 6.53
CA GLU A 16 35.98 -8.58 5.99
C GLU A 16 34.58 -8.28 5.42
N ASP A 17 34.22 -8.94 4.33
CA ASP A 17 32.92 -8.73 3.66
C ASP A 17 31.73 -9.38 4.39
N LYS A 18 31.89 -9.70 5.68
CA LYS A 18 30.86 -10.35 6.51
C LYS A 18 30.23 -9.41 7.55
N LEU A 19 30.74 -8.18 7.68
CA LEU A 19 30.16 -7.20 8.60
C LEU A 19 28.75 -6.80 8.17
N ILE A 20 27.81 -6.87 9.13
CA ILE A 20 26.46 -6.31 9.01
C ILE A 20 26.42 -4.93 9.67
N LYS A 21 26.77 -4.83 10.97
CA LYS A 21 26.94 -3.56 11.69
C LYS A 21 27.66 -3.75 13.02
N ILE A 22 28.17 -2.65 13.57
CA ILE A 22 28.66 -2.53 14.94
C ILE A 22 27.78 -1.51 15.66
N VAL A 23 27.35 -1.83 16.87
CA VAL A 23 26.55 -0.93 17.71
C VAL A 23 27.29 -0.67 19.01
N PHE A 24 27.61 0.59 19.26
CA PHE A 24 28.11 1.07 20.54
C PHE A 24 26.92 1.67 21.32
N SER A 25 26.70 1.18 22.54
CA SER A 25 25.58 1.58 23.39
C SER A 25 26.00 1.58 24.86
N ASP A 26 25.12 2.10 25.74
CA ASP A 26 25.39 2.25 27.17
C ASP A 26 26.61 3.17 27.42
N ARG A 27 26.38 4.47 27.18
CA ARG A 27 27.38 5.54 27.28
C ARG A 27 28.05 5.58 28.65
N GLN A 28 29.38 5.63 28.64
CA GLN A 28 30.22 5.90 29.81
C GLN A 28 30.67 7.36 29.86
N SER A 29 31.11 7.90 28.71
CA SER A 29 31.64 9.26 28.54
C SER A 29 31.40 9.73 27.10
N GLY A 30 31.93 10.90 26.70
CA GLY A 30 31.71 11.47 25.37
C GLY A 30 30.31 12.06 25.23
N ASP A 31 29.91 12.46 24.02
CA ASP A 31 28.68 13.23 23.76
C ASP A 31 27.51 12.43 23.16
N PHE A 32 27.78 11.24 22.61
CA PHE A 32 26.80 10.44 21.89
C PHE A 32 26.17 9.37 22.77
N ASN A 33 24.85 9.21 22.67
CA ASN A 33 24.09 8.19 23.39
C ASN A 33 24.21 6.80 22.73
N LYS A 34 24.45 6.77 21.42
CA LYS A 34 24.60 5.56 20.62
C LYS A 34 25.42 5.86 19.37
N VAL A 35 26.24 4.92 18.95
CA VAL A 35 26.91 4.97 17.64
C VAL A 35 26.65 3.65 16.90
N ILE A 36 26.29 3.75 15.62
CA ILE A 36 26.10 2.59 14.74
C ILE A 36 27.07 2.73 13.56
N ILE A 37 27.87 1.70 13.34
CA ILE A 37 28.80 1.62 12.21
C ILE A 37 28.30 0.55 11.25
N LYS A 38 28.16 0.88 9.97
CA LYS A 38 27.75 -0.09 8.94
C LYS A 38 28.53 0.10 7.64
N PRO A 39 28.86 -0.99 6.93
CA PRO A 39 29.45 -0.90 5.59
C PRO A 39 28.45 -0.34 4.58
N ILE A 40 28.94 0.49 3.67
CA ILE A 40 28.15 1.11 2.58
C ILE A 40 28.98 1.16 1.29
N ILE A 41 28.33 1.23 0.14
CA ILE A 41 29.01 1.46 -1.16
C ILE A 41 28.62 2.84 -1.68
N LEU A 42 29.59 3.74 -1.84
CA LEU A 42 29.36 5.07 -2.45
C LEU A 42 30.20 5.18 -3.71
N LYS A 43 29.59 5.57 -4.84
CA LYS A 43 30.29 5.76 -6.14
C LYS A 43 31.21 4.58 -6.51
N SER A 44 30.77 3.34 -6.21
CA SER A 44 31.52 2.10 -6.45
C SER A 44 32.76 1.86 -5.56
N THR A 45 32.95 2.64 -4.49
CA THR A 45 33.97 2.38 -3.45
C THR A 45 33.34 1.87 -2.16
N LYS A 46 34.00 0.93 -1.47
CA LYS A 46 33.56 0.43 -0.17
C LYS A 46 33.90 1.46 0.91
N ASN A 47 32.88 1.98 1.56
CA ASN A 47 33.00 2.96 2.63
C ASN A 47 32.33 2.41 3.91
N ILE A 48 32.56 3.10 5.02
CA ILE A 48 31.90 2.84 6.30
C ILE A 48 31.08 4.07 6.66
N GLN A 49 29.82 3.87 7.00
CA GLN A 49 28.96 4.90 7.57
C GLN A 49 28.96 4.78 9.09
N ILE A 50 29.22 5.89 9.75
CA ILE A 50 29.08 6.08 11.19
C ILE A 50 27.85 6.95 11.41
N GLU A 51 26.87 6.42 12.14
CA GLU A 51 25.68 7.13 12.59
C GLU A 51 25.77 7.35 14.10
N SER A 52 25.96 8.60 14.51
CA SER A 52 26.10 8.99 15.91
C SER A 52 24.84 9.72 16.37
N PHE A 53 24.27 9.28 17.50
CA PHE A 53 23.01 9.80 18.03
C PHE A 53 23.27 10.63 19.28
N LYS A 54 22.89 11.90 19.26
CA LYS A 54 22.93 12.81 20.42
C LYS A 54 21.55 13.42 20.60
N ASP A 55 20.95 13.16 21.75
CA ASP A 55 19.56 13.56 22.05
C ASP A 55 18.60 13.09 20.94
N ASN A 56 17.83 14.01 20.34
CA ASN A 56 16.90 13.73 19.24
C ASN A 56 17.51 13.95 17.84
N LYS A 57 18.85 14.03 17.72
CA LYS A 57 19.55 14.27 16.44
C LYS A 57 20.46 13.10 16.07
N ALA A 58 20.46 12.76 14.78
CA ALA A 58 21.36 11.79 14.18
C ALA A 58 22.39 12.51 13.28
N PHE A 59 23.66 12.15 13.44
CA PHE A 59 24.79 12.66 12.67
C PHE A 59 25.36 11.53 11.81
N HIS A 60 25.63 11.80 10.53
CA HIS A 60 26.13 10.82 9.59
C HIS A 60 27.51 11.22 9.09
N LYS A 61 28.47 10.30 9.18
CA LYS A 61 29.83 10.46 8.65
C LYS A 61 30.20 9.24 7.82
N ASN A 62 30.74 9.45 6.62
CA ASN A 62 31.19 8.36 5.75
C ASN A 62 32.72 8.39 5.65
N ILE A 63 33.37 7.26 5.90
CA ILE A 63 34.82 7.09 5.84
C ILE A 63 35.14 6.12 4.70
N ASP A 64 36.08 6.49 3.83
CA ASP A 64 36.61 5.61 2.80
C ASP A 64 37.49 4.53 3.46
N LEU A 65 37.27 3.24 3.13
CA LEU A 65 38.08 2.15 3.69
C LEU A 65 39.56 2.21 3.28
N ASN A 66 39.92 3.01 2.27
CA ASN A 66 41.31 3.31 1.96
C ASN A 66 41.98 4.23 3.00
N ASN A 67 41.20 4.93 3.84
CA ASN A 67 41.69 5.78 4.94
C ASN A 67 41.46 5.10 6.31
N LEU A 68 42.23 4.04 6.58
CA LEU A 68 42.09 3.22 7.79
C LEU A 68 42.43 3.96 9.10
N GLN A 69 43.26 5.01 9.03
CA GLN A 69 43.70 5.74 10.22
C GLN A 69 42.54 6.46 10.91
N GLU A 70 41.72 7.17 10.12
CA GLU A 70 40.57 7.89 10.65
C GLU A 70 39.55 6.93 11.29
N LEU A 71 39.33 5.76 10.67
CA LEU A 71 38.45 4.73 11.24
C LEU A 71 38.98 4.21 12.58
N GLU A 72 40.28 3.95 12.67
CA GLU A 72 40.92 3.46 13.90
C GLU A 72 40.78 4.45 15.05
N ASP A 73 40.99 5.74 14.79
CA ASP A 73 40.90 6.79 15.81
C ASP A 73 39.46 6.90 16.36
N ASN A 74 38.45 6.84 15.47
CA ASN A 74 37.04 6.82 15.88
C ASN A 74 36.71 5.56 16.71
N LEU A 75 37.21 4.38 16.31
CA LEU A 75 36.96 3.14 17.05
C LEU A 75 37.59 3.17 18.44
N LYS A 76 38.82 3.69 18.59
CA LYS A 76 39.46 3.87 19.90
C LYS A 76 38.60 4.77 20.80
N GLU A 77 38.17 5.91 20.29
CA GLU A 77 37.30 6.83 21.01
C GLU A 77 35.99 6.15 21.44
N TYR A 78 35.33 5.40 20.56
CA TYR A 78 34.06 4.73 20.89
C TYR A 78 34.24 3.56 21.85
N ILE A 79 35.34 2.80 21.76
CA ILE A 79 35.65 1.75 22.74
C ILE A 79 35.83 2.36 24.14
N ASP A 80 36.40 3.56 24.23
CA ASP A 80 36.55 4.28 25.50
C ASP A 80 35.26 4.87 26.03
N ASN A 81 34.41 5.37 25.14
CA ASN A 81 33.18 6.08 25.52
C ASN A 81 31.98 5.19 25.84
N PHE A 82 32.01 3.90 25.49
CA PHE A 82 30.85 3.00 25.63
C PHE A 82 31.15 1.74 26.46
N LYS A 83 30.15 1.29 27.23
CA LYS A 83 30.23 0.07 28.03
C LYS A 83 29.82 -1.18 27.26
N GLN A 84 29.02 -1.04 26.19
CA GLN A 84 28.52 -2.17 25.41
C GLN A 84 28.81 -1.99 23.93
N ILE A 85 29.33 -3.04 23.31
CA ILE A 85 29.60 -3.11 21.88
C ILE A 85 28.99 -4.40 21.36
N LEU A 86 28.12 -4.30 20.35
CA LEU A 86 27.57 -5.43 19.64
C LEU A 86 28.12 -5.43 18.21
N LEU A 87 28.94 -6.43 17.89
CA LEU A 87 29.41 -6.72 16.54
C LEU A 87 28.48 -7.77 15.93
N GLN A 88 27.79 -7.42 14.85
CA GLN A 88 26.95 -8.35 14.10
C GLN A 88 27.60 -8.65 12.76
N ILE A 89 27.89 -9.92 12.55
CA ILE A 89 28.41 -10.48 11.30
C ILE A 89 27.49 -11.61 10.84
N GLU A 90 27.64 -12.06 9.60
CA GLU A 90 26.83 -13.17 9.09
C GLU A 90 26.95 -14.41 9.98
N GLY A 91 25.81 -14.91 10.45
CA GLY A 91 25.74 -16.12 11.28
C GLY A 91 26.07 -15.93 12.76
N LEU A 92 26.60 -14.77 13.19
CA LEU A 92 27.15 -14.62 14.53
C LEU A 92 27.01 -13.18 15.10
N ASP A 93 26.49 -13.09 16.31
CA ASP A 93 26.46 -11.87 17.11
C ASP A 93 27.50 -11.97 18.24
N ILE A 94 28.42 -11.02 18.30
CA ILE A 94 29.48 -10.94 19.31
C ILE A 94 29.24 -9.71 20.18
N SER A 95 29.02 -9.92 21.47
CA SER A 95 28.81 -8.85 22.45
C SER A 95 30.05 -8.66 23.33
N PHE A 96 30.53 -7.42 23.43
CA PHE A 96 31.56 -6.99 24.36
C PHE A 96 30.93 -6.10 25.43
N ILE A 97 31.03 -6.52 26.69
CA ILE A 97 30.51 -5.77 27.84
C ILE A 97 31.67 -5.41 28.76
N ARG A 98 31.85 -4.11 29.01
CA ARG A 98 32.92 -3.57 29.86
C ARG A 98 32.75 -4.01 31.31
N LYS A 99 33.82 -4.55 31.89
CA LYS A 99 34.00 -4.94 33.29
C LYS A 99 35.32 -4.34 33.80
N LYS A 100 35.24 -3.20 34.51
CA LYS A 100 36.42 -2.40 34.90
C LYS A 100 37.24 -1.98 33.67
N GLU A 101 38.51 -2.35 33.61
CA GLU A 101 39.43 -2.03 32.50
C GLU A 101 39.34 -3.00 31.31
N ASN A 102 38.58 -4.09 31.44
CA ASN A 102 38.52 -5.17 30.45
C ASN A 102 37.10 -5.37 29.90
N PHE A 103 36.98 -6.03 28.74
CA PHE A 103 35.70 -6.46 28.17
C PHE A 103 35.47 -7.96 28.37
N SER A 104 34.22 -8.31 28.70
CA SER A 104 33.68 -9.67 28.64
C SER A 104 33.12 -9.91 27.24
N ARG A 105 33.56 -10.96 26.57
CA ARG A 105 33.10 -11.36 25.23
C ARG A 105 32.07 -12.47 25.35
N LYS A 106 30.97 -12.39 24.59
CA LYS A 106 29.94 -13.43 24.46
C LYS A 106 29.55 -13.57 23.01
N GLU A 107 29.40 -14.81 22.56
CA GLU A 107 28.94 -15.13 21.21
C GLU A 107 27.54 -15.72 21.26
N LYS A 108 26.75 -15.45 20.22
CA LYS A 108 25.44 -16.05 20.00
C LYS A 108 25.24 -16.27 18.51
N GLU A 109 24.81 -17.47 18.13
CA GLU A 109 24.40 -17.74 16.74
C GLU A 109 23.24 -16.82 16.33
N SER A 110 23.31 -16.35 15.09
CA SER A 110 22.41 -15.34 14.55
C SER A 110 21.97 -15.77 13.15
N ASN A 111 20.65 -15.75 12.89
CA ASN A 111 20.10 -16.04 11.55
C ASN A 111 20.21 -14.85 10.59
N LEU A 112 20.99 -13.82 10.93
CA LEU A 112 21.16 -12.63 10.11
C LEU A 112 22.17 -12.91 8.98
N ILE A 113 21.72 -12.70 7.74
CA ILE A 113 22.53 -12.77 6.51
C ILE A 113 22.79 -11.32 6.04
N LYS A 114 23.97 -11.04 5.50
CA LYS A 114 24.32 -9.70 5.00
C LYS A 114 23.50 -9.40 3.74
N THR A 115 22.49 -8.56 3.89
CA THR A 115 21.80 -7.97 2.74
C THR A 115 22.73 -6.94 2.08
N SER A 116 22.87 -6.99 0.75
CA SER A 116 23.76 -6.13 -0.05
C SER A 116 23.76 -4.66 0.38
N ASN A 117 24.96 -4.10 0.64
CA ASN A 117 25.18 -2.69 1.02
C ASN A 117 25.07 -1.70 -0.14
N GLU A 118 24.31 -2.04 -1.17
CA GLU A 118 23.96 -1.07 -2.20
C GLU A 118 23.04 -0.02 -1.57
N HIS A 119 23.41 1.26 -1.70
CA HIS A 119 22.61 2.39 -1.26
C HIS A 119 21.26 2.53 -1.98
N ASN A 120 20.89 1.56 -2.81
CA ASN A 120 19.50 1.24 -3.07
C ASN A 120 19.20 -0.09 -2.36
N LYS A 121 18.46 -0.06 -1.25
CA LYS A 121 17.42 -1.09 -1.12
C LYS A 121 16.60 -0.94 -2.40
N LYS A 122 16.90 -1.69 -3.46
CA LYS A 122 15.92 -1.94 -4.51
C LYS A 122 14.75 -2.50 -3.74
N LYS A 123 13.72 -1.68 -3.53
CA LYS A 123 12.47 -2.17 -2.99
C LYS A 123 12.11 -3.35 -3.89
N GLN A 124 12.00 -4.54 -3.31
CA GLN A 124 11.54 -5.70 -4.07
C GLN A 124 10.08 -5.43 -4.37
N TYR A 125 9.87 -4.86 -5.55
CA TYR A 125 8.56 -4.64 -6.12
C TYR A 125 8.10 -5.95 -6.74
N ILE A 126 6.78 -6.15 -6.85
CA ILE A 126 6.22 -7.28 -7.60
C ILE A 126 6.74 -7.25 -9.05
N LEU A 127 6.73 -6.07 -9.66
CA LEU A 127 7.39 -5.78 -10.93
C LEU A 127 8.76 -5.16 -10.64
N ASN A 128 9.86 -5.87 -10.89
CA ASN A 128 11.19 -5.36 -10.56
C ASN A 128 11.73 -4.39 -11.61
N GLU A 129 12.55 -3.44 -11.15
CA GLU A 129 13.33 -2.58 -12.05
C GLU A 129 14.47 -3.38 -12.72
N GLY A 130 14.45 -3.41 -14.05
CA GLY A 130 15.42 -4.13 -14.88
C GLY A 130 14.82 -5.31 -15.64
N ASP A 131 13.64 -5.79 -15.23
CA ASP A 131 12.88 -6.77 -16.00
C ASP A 131 12.28 -6.09 -17.24
N LYS A 132 12.30 -6.77 -18.38
CA LYS A 132 11.63 -6.28 -19.59
C LYS A 132 10.14 -6.64 -19.51
N ILE A 133 9.33 -5.64 -19.18
CA ILE A 133 7.89 -5.79 -19.02
C ILE A 133 7.20 -5.15 -20.22
N ASP A 134 6.64 -5.98 -21.07
CA ASP A 134 6.06 -5.64 -22.37
C ASP A 134 5.02 -4.53 -22.33
N PHE A 135 4.02 -4.62 -21.45
CA PHE A 135 2.97 -3.61 -21.36
C PHE A 135 3.50 -2.26 -20.86
N LEU A 136 4.53 -2.26 -19.99
CA LEU A 136 5.16 -1.01 -19.53
C LEU A 136 5.92 -0.32 -20.66
N ILE A 137 6.53 -1.09 -21.56
CA ILE A 137 7.22 -0.56 -22.74
C ILE A 137 6.20 0.05 -23.70
N GLU A 138 5.15 -0.71 -24.04
CA GLU A 138 4.12 -0.27 -24.99
C GLU A 138 3.32 0.95 -24.52
N LEU A 139 3.10 1.09 -23.20
CA LEU A 139 2.44 2.24 -22.61
C LEU A 139 3.39 3.42 -22.35
N GLY A 140 4.67 3.32 -22.73
CA GLY A 140 5.65 4.39 -22.54
C GLY A 140 6.02 4.66 -21.08
N LEU A 141 5.93 3.65 -20.22
CA LEU A 141 6.35 3.71 -18.82
C LEU A 141 7.79 3.20 -18.64
N MET A 142 8.24 2.34 -19.54
CA MET A 142 9.55 1.70 -19.56
C MET A 142 10.21 1.87 -20.93
N SER A 143 11.54 1.98 -20.96
CA SER A 143 12.32 1.97 -22.20
C SER A 143 12.47 0.54 -22.74
N VAL A 144 12.81 0.39 -24.03
CA VAL A 144 13.02 -0.93 -24.65
C VAL A 144 14.18 -1.72 -24.00
N GLU A 145 15.08 -1.05 -23.30
CA GLU A 145 16.16 -1.63 -22.51
C GLU A 145 15.73 -2.08 -21.10
N GLY A 146 14.45 -1.93 -20.72
CA GLY A 146 13.94 -2.36 -19.42
C GLY A 146 14.07 -1.33 -18.29
N LYS A 147 14.38 -0.06 -18.62
CA LYS A 147 14.52 1.01 -17.62
C LYS A 147 13.22 1.80 -17.48
N ILE A 148 12.71 1.94 -16.26
CA ILE A 148 11.56 2.81 -15.99
C ILE A 148 11.93 4.26 -16.34
N LEU A 149 11.07 4.93 -17.11
CA LEU A 149 11.28 6.33 -17.45
C LEU A 149 11.17 7.19 -16.19
N LYS A 150 12.04 8.19 -16.03
CA LYS A 150 12.06 9.06 -14.84
C LYS A 150 10.70 9.72 -14.58
N SER A 151 10.00 10.15 -15.63
CA SER A 151 8.65 10.73 -15.58
C SER A 151 7.57 9.74 -15.14
N SER A 152 7.82 8.44 -15.28
CA SER A 152 6.87 7.36 -15.02
C SER A 152 7.14 6.63 -13.71
N PHE A 153 8.17 7.02 -12.95
CA PHE A 153 8.58 6.35 -11.71
C PHE A 153 7.48 6.34 -10.64
N ASN A 154 6.75 7.44 -10.48
CA ASN A 154 5.62 7.51 -9.54
C ASN A 154 4.48 6.57 -9.96
N LYS A 155 4.17 6.51 -11.26
CA LYS A 155 3.17 5.56 -11.80
C LYS A 155 3.61 4.11 -11.60
N PHE A 156 4.89 3.82 -11.78
CA PHE A 156 5.44 2.49 -11.55
C PHE A 156 5.32 2.04 -10.09
N LYS A 157 5.58 2.95 -9.12
CA LYS A 157 5.32 2.68 -7.71
C LYS A 157 3.84 2.43 -7.43
N GLN A 158 2.95 3.26 -8.00
CA GLN A 158 1.50 3.10 -7.88
C GLN A 158 1.05 1.73 -8.40
N ILE A 159 1.54 1.30 -9.57
CA ILE A 159 1.24 0.00 -10.14
C ILE A 159 1.66 -1.12 -9.19
N ASN A 160 2.87 -1.06 -8.64
CA ASN A 160 3.34 -2.08 -7.70
C ASN A 160 2.52 -2.12 -6.42
N LYS A 161 2.19 -0.95 -5.86
CA LYS A 161 1.36 -0.89 -4.66
C LYS A 161 -0.04 -1.44 -4.90
N TYR A 162 -0.61 -1.15 -6.07
CA TYR A 162 -1.86 -1.75 -6.52
C TYR A 162 -1.78 -3.28 -6.58
N LEU A 163 -0.72 -3.84 -7.17
CA LEU A 163 -0.54 -5.29 -7.25
C LEU A 163 -0.37 -5.96 -5.88
N GLU A 164 0.26 -5.30 -4.91
CA GLU A 164 0.31 -5.79 -3.52
C GLU A 164 -1.10 -5.94 -2.94
N PHE A 165 -1.96 -4.93 -3.14
CA PHE A 165 -3.35 -5.02 -2.68
C PHE A 165 -4.15 -6.11 -3.38
N ILE A 166 -3.86 -6.36 -4.65
CA ILE A 166 -4.52 -7.44 -5.40
C ILE A 166 -4.13 -8.79 -4.82
N ASP A 167 -2.84 -9.02 -4.60
CA ASP A 167 -2.36 -10.27 -4.04
C ASP A 167 -3.02 -10.55 -2.68
N ASP A 168 -3.04 -9.57 -1.78
CA ASP A 168 -3.72 -9.65 -0.48
C ASP A 168 -5.20 -10.01 -0.60
N VAL A 169 -5.90 -9.46 -1.60
CA VAL A 169 -7.32 -9.75 -1.84
C VAL A 169 -7.53 -11.15 -2.39
N ILE A 170 -6.70 -11.58 -3.33
CA ILE A 170 -6.78 -12.94 -3.90
C ILE A 170 -6.52 -13.98 -2.80
N GLU A 171 -5.49 -13.78 -1.96
CA GLU A 171 -5.21 -14.68 -0.84
C GLU A 171 -6.35 -14.73 0.17
N GLU A 172 -6.98 -13.59 0.47
CA GLU A 172 -8.14 -13.56 1.35
C GLU A 172 -9.36 -14.28 0.74
N LEU A 173 -9.61 -14.11 -0.56
CA LEU A 173 -10.67 -14.81 -1.29
C LEU A 173 -10.45 -16.33 -1.27
N LYS A 174 -9.21 -16.79 -1.48
CA LYS A 174 -8.83 -18.21 -1.38
C LYS A 174 -9.00 -18.76 0.04
N ALA A 175 -8.50 -18.04 1.04
CA ALA A 175 -8.60 -18.46 2.44
C ALA A 175 -10.07 -18.62 2.89
N LYS A 176 -10.95 -17.75 2.40
CA LYS A 176 -12.40 -17.83 2.63
C LYS A 176 -13.13 -18.84 1.74
N LYS A 177 -12.42 -19.51 0.82
CA LYS A 177 -12.99 -20.44 -0.18
C LYS A 177 -14.05 -19.78 -1.07
N LEU A 178 -13.91 -18.48 -1.33
CA LEU A 178 -14.78 -17.74 -2.25
C LEU A 178 -14.37 -17.94 -3.71
N ILE A 179 -13.08 -18.22 -3.93
CA ILE A 179 -12.53 -18.66 -5.22
C ILE A 179 -11.66 -19.90 -4.99
N THR A 180 -11.41 -20.66 -6.05
CA THR A 180 -10.55 -21.85 -6.01
C THR A 180 -9.30 -21.65 -6.86
N ASN A 181 -9.34 -22.07 -8.13
CA ASN A 181 -8.26 -22.01 -9.11
C ASN A 181 -8.58 -21.10 -10.30
N HIS A 182 -9.69 -20.35 -10.25
CA HIS A 182 -10.11 -19.40 -11.26
C HIS A 182 -10.54 -18.08 -10.63
N ILE A 183 -10.30 -16.96 -11.31
CA ILE A 183 -10.82 -15.65 -10.92
C ILE A 183 -11.32 -14.86 -12.13
N ASN A 184 -12.58 -14.42 -12.08
CA ASN A 184 -13.17 -13.50 -13.05
C ASN A 184 -13.13 -12.08 -12.52
N VAL A 185 -12.47 -11.18 -13.26
CA VAL A 185 -12.31 -9.78 -12.90
C VAL A 185 -13.12 -8.90 -13.83
N LEU A 186 -13.81 -7.92 -13.26
CA LEU A 186 -14.47 -6.84 -13.99
C LEU A 186 -13.87 -5.51 -13.56
N ASP A 187 -13.33 -4.73 -14.50
CA ASP A 187 -12.90 -3.34 -14.27
C ASP A 187 -13.80 -2.36 -15.02
N PHE A 188 -14.04 -1.20 -14.41
CA PHE A 188 -14.87 -0.15 -14.98
C PHE A 188 -14.21 1.22 -14.88
N GLY A 189 -14.21 1.91 -16.02
CA GLY A 189 -13.66 3.26 -16.13
C GLY A 189 -12.13 3.25 -16.12
N CYS A 190 -11.51 2.26 -16.76
CA CYS A 190 -10.07 2.02 -16.74
C CYS A 190 -9.23 3.10 -17.46
N GLY A 191 -9.83 3.93 -18.33
CA GLY A 191 -9.09 4.85 -19.17
C GLY A 191 -8.05 4.11 -20.03
N LYS A 192 -6.80 4.60 -20.10
CA LYS A 192 -5.72 3.90 -20.86
C LYS A 192 -5.23 2.59 -20.20
N SER A 193 -5.95 2.07 -19.20
CA SER A 193 -5.90 0.70 -18.66
C SER A 193 -4.56 0.17 -18.16
N TYR A 194 -3.62 1.03 -17.75
CA TYR A 194 -2.30 0.55 -17.27
C TYR A 194 -2.41 -0.37 -16.04
N LEU A 195 -3.40 -0.17 -15.17
CA LEU A 195 -3.67 -1.05 -14.03
C LEU A 195 -4.21 -2.41 -14.49
N THR A 196 -5.12 -2.43 -15.46
CA THR A 196 -5.65 -3.66 -16.07
C THR A 196 -4.55 -4.49 -16.73
N PHE A 197 -3.67 -3.85 -17.51
CA PHE A 197 -2.52 -4.53 -18.11
C PHE A 197 -1.53 -5.04 -17.06
N ALA A 198 -1.31 -4.28 -15.99
CA ALA A 198 -0.49 -4.72 -14.86
C ALA A 198 -1.09 -5.93 -14.15
N LEU A 199 -2.41 -5.93 -13.90
CA LEU A 199 -3.13 -7.04 -13.31
C LEU A 199 -3.01 -8.30 -14.18
N TYR A 200 -3.22 -8.17 -15.48
CA TYR A 200 -3.06 -9.27 -16.42
C TYR A 200 -1.64 -9.86 -16.37
N TYR A 201 -0.62 -9.00 -16.48
CA TYR A 201 0.78 -9.41 -16.44
C TYR A 201 1.10 -10.11 -15.12
N TYR A 202 0.60 -9.57 -14.01
CA TYR A 202 0.76 -10.14 -12.69
C TYR A 202 0.13 -11.55 -12.57
N LEU A 203 -1.15 -11.68 -12.94
CA LEU A 203 -1.85 -12.96 -12.88
C LEU A 203 -1.17 -14.02 -13.78
N LYS A 204 -0.78 -13.63 -15.00
CA LYS A 204 -0.12 -14.53 -15.95
C LYS A 204 1.26 -15.02 -15.47
N ASN A 205 2.08 -14.14 -14.92
CA ASN A 205 3.49 -14.44 -14.64
C ASN A 205 3.75 -14.91 -13.20
N TYR A 206 2.97 -14.42 -12.23
CA TYR A 206 3.21 -14.64 -10.80
C TYR A 206 2.16 -15.53 -10.14
N ARG A 207 0.95 -15.64 -10.71
CA ARG A 207 -0.15 -16.47 -10.16
C ARG A 207 -0.42 -17.71 -11.01
N LYS A 208 0.60 -18.56 -11.17
CA LYS A 208 0.52 -19.83 -11.92
C LYS A 208 -0.49 -20.82 -11.33
N ASP A 209 -0.88 -20.60 -10.08
CA ASP A 209 -1.90 -21.31 -9.33
C ASP A 209 -3.35 -20.89 -9.70
N LEU A 210 -3.51 -19.89 -10.56
CA LEU A 210 -4.80 -19.33 -10.96
C LEU A 210 -4.94 -19.22 -12.48
N THR A 211 -6.05 -19.72 -12.98
CA THR A 211 -6.60 -19.28 -14.26
C THR A 211 -7.42 -18.01 -14.05
N PHE A 212 -7.60 -17.20 -15.09
CA PHE A 212 -8.31 -15.93 -14.93
C PHE A 212 -8.94 -15.44 -16.23
N SER A 213 -9.92 -14.56 -16.10
CA SER A 213 -10.54 -13.81 -17.19
C SER A 213 -10.77 -12.37 -16.71
N ILE A 214 -10.38 -11.39 -17.50
CA ILE A 214 -10.55 -9.97 -17.20
C ILE A 214 -11.43 -9.36 -18.29
N VAL A 215 -12.52 -8.72 -17.86
CA VAL A 215 -13.35 -7.88 -18.70
C VAL A 215 -13.22 -6.44 -18.22
N ASP A 216 -13.00 -5.53 -19.15
CA ASP A 216 -12.82 -4.12 -18.86
C ASP A 216 -13.77 -3.26 -19.71
N LEU A 217 -14.42 -2.29 -19.09
CA LEU A 217 -15.49 -1.48 -19.66
C LEU A 217 -15.15 0.01 -19.61
N ASP A 218 -15.29 0.69 -20.75
CA ASP A 218 -15.20 2.14 -20.86
C ASP A 218 -16.22 2.70 -21.86
N LEU A 219 -16.71 3.91 -21.58
CA LEU A 219 -17.65 4.62 -22.44
C LEU A 219 -17.00 5.13 -23.72
N LYS A 220 -15.68 5.38 -23.70
CA LYS A 220 -14.93 5.97 -24.80
C LYS A 220 -14.47 4.92 -25.80
N LYS A 221 -15.00 4.97 -27.03
CA LYS A 221 -14.68 4.02 -28.10
C LYS A 221 -13.20 4.03 -28.48
N ASP A 222 -12.59 5.20 -28.57
CA ASP A 222 -11.16 5.38 -28.91
C ASP A 222 -10.24 4.72 -27.87
N VAL A 223 -10.61 4.79 -26.59
CA VAL A 223 -9.91 4.11 -25.50
C VAL A 223 -10.00 2.59 -25.67
N ILE A 224 -11.20 2.06 -25.92
CA ILE A 224 -11.43 0.62 -26.11
C ILE A 224 -10.70 0.09 -27.35
N GLU A 225 -10.70 0.82 -28.46
CA GLU A 225 -9.95 0.45 -29.66
C GLU A 225 -8.45 0.41 -29.42
N PHE A 226 -7.91 1.40 -28.70
CA PHE A 226 -6.50 1.43 -28.31
C PHE A 226 -6.14 0.22 -27.44
N CYS A 227 -6.94 -0.05 -26.39
CA CYS A 227 -6.67 -1.14 -25.45
C CYS A 227 -6.81 -2.52 -26.12
N ASN A 228 -7.80 -2.73 -27.00
CA ASN A 228 -7.92 -3.97 -27.76
C ASN A 228 -6.74 -4.19 -28.72
N LYS A 229 -6.28 -3.15 -29.42
CA LYS A 229 -5.08 -3.24 -30.29
C LYS A 229 -3.84 -3.62 -29.48
N LEU A 230 -3.68 -3.02 -28.30
CA LEU A 230 -2.56 -3.33 -27.41
C LEU A 230 -2.63 -4.75 -26.84
N ALA A 231 -3.81 -5.18 -26.35
CA ALA A 231 -4.01 -6.54 -25.86
C ALA A 231 -3.69 -7.59 -26.94
N LYS A 232 -4.12 -7.34 -28.19
CA LYS A 232 -3.78 -8.21 -29.33
C LYS A 232 -2.28 -8.22 -29.61
N LYS A 233 -1.61 -7.06 -29.57
CA LYS A 233 -0.15 -6.96 -29.76
C LYS A 233 0.63 -7.74 -28.70
N LEU A 234 0.14 -7.77 -27.46
CA LEU A 234 0.76 -8.46 -26.33
C LEU A 234 0.34 -9.94 -26.18
N ASN A 235 -0.56 -10.44 -27.06
CA ASN A 235 -1.18 -11.77 -26.93
C ASN A 235 -1.86 -11.98 -25.57
N TYR A 236 -2.68 -11.02 -25.16
CA TYR A 236 -3.44 -11.05 -23.91
C TYR A 236 -4.85 -11.60 -24.16
N GLU A 237 -4.96 -12.91 -24.37
CA GLU A 237 -6.20 -13.59 -24.79
C GLU A 237 -7.29 -13.63 -23.71
N ASN A 238 -6.90 -13.59 -22.42
CA ASN A 238 -7.84 -13.57 -21.29
C ASN A 238 -8.28 -12.15 -20.89
N LEU A 239 -8.05 -11.15 -21.75
CA LEU A 239 -8.38 -9.75 -21.53
C LEU A 239 -9.29 -9.23 -22.63
N GLU A 240 -10.50 -8.83 -22.27
CA GLU A 240 -11.50 -8.30 -23.19
C GLU A 240 -11.85 -6.85 -22.84
N PHE A 241 -11.72 -5.93 -23.80
CA PHE A 241 -12.17 -4.54 -23.63
C PHE A 241 -13.48 -4.32 -24.38
N LEU A 242 -14.49 -3.87 -23.65
CA LEU A 242 -15.84 -3.66 -24.12
C LEU A 242 -16.23 -2.18 -24.07
N ASN A 243 -16.80 -1.67 -25.16
CA ASN A 243 -17.43 -0.36 -25.14
C ASN A 243 -18.86 -0.49 -24.59
N GLY A 244 -19.12 0.13 -23.45
CA GLY A 244 -20.43 0.03 -22.82
C GLY A 244 -20.53 0.76 -21.50
N ASN A 245 -21.78 0.99 -21.09
CA ASN A 245 -22.07 1.47 -19.76
C ASN A 245 -22.10 0.29 -18.78
N ILE A 246 -21.56 0.49 -17.57
CA ILE A 246 -21.60 -0.54 -16.53
C ILE A 246 -23.01 -1.05 -16.24
N LYS A 247 -24.03 -0.17 -16.35
CA LYS A 247 -25.44 -0.51 -16.12
C LYS A 247 -25.93 -1.62 -17.05
N ASP A 248 -25.43 -1.64 -18.28
CA ASP A 248 -25.90 -2.52 -19.35
C ASP A 248 -25.06 -3.81 -19.44
N TYR A 249 -24.03 -3.95 -18.61
CA TYR A 249 -23.24 -5.17 -18.55
C TYR A 249 -24.05 -6.28 -17.89
N ASP A 250 -24.38 -7.31 -18.68
CA ASP A 250 -25.16 -8.48 -18.27
C ASP A 250 -24.58 -9.78 -18.87
N LYS A 251 -23.25 -9.83 -19.08
CA LYS A 251 -22.64 -11.09 -19.51
C LYS A 251 -22.78 -12.10 -18.35
N SER A 252 -23.32 -13.28 -18.65
CA SER A 252 -23.65 -14.38 -17.75
C SER A 252 -22.45 -15.05 -17.05
N LYS A 253 -21.31 -14.37 -16.94
CA LYS A 253 -20.13 -14.87 -16.24
C LYS A 253 -20.22 -14.48 -14.77
N GLU A 254 -20.01 -15.45 -13.89
CA GLU A 254 -19.78 -15.15 -12.47
C GLU A 254 -18.61 -14.18 -12.35
N VAL A 255 -18.80 -13.04 -11.69
CA VAL A 255 -17.75 -12.07 -11.44
C VAL A 255 -17.25 -12.24 -10.01
N ASP A 256 -15.95 -12.44 -9.85
CA ASP A 256 -15.36 -12.65 -8.52
C ASP A 256 -14.87 -11.34 -7.91
N LEU A 257 -14.22 -10.50 -8.71
CA LEU A 257 -13.61 -9.25 -8.28
C LEU A 257 -14.02 -8.09 -9.19
N VAL A 258 -14.60 -7.05 -8.60
CA VAL A 258 -14.94 -5.81 -9.30
C VAL A 258 -14.01 -4.68 -8.91
N PHE A 259 -13.48 -3.97 -9.90
CA PHE A 259 -12.72 -2.74 -9.75
C PHE A 259 -13.53 -1.51 -10.16
N SER A 260 -13.33 -0.43 -9.40
CA SER A 260 -13.87 0.89 -9.69
C SER A 260 -12.90 1.96 -9.19
N LEU A 261 -11.75 2.08 -9.86
CA LEU A 261 -10.62 2.89 -9.37
C LEU A 261 -10.63 4.35 -9.89
N HIS A 262 -11.35 4.60 -10.99
CA HIS A 262 -11.47 5.94 -11.61
C HIS A 262 -12.91 6.32 -11.96
N ALA A 263 -13.90 5.58 -11.46
CA ALA A 263 -15.29 5.98 -11.59
C ALA A 263 -15.54 7.18 -10.64
N CYS A 264 -15.81 8.36 -11.19
CA CYS A 264 -16.06 9.55 -10.39
C CYS A 264 -17.56 9.81 -10.18
N ASN A 265 -17.87 10.48 -9.08
CA ASN A 265 -19.20 10.86 -8.62
C ASN A 265 -20.15 9.64 -8.54
N ASN A 266 -21.37 9.76 -9.06
CA ASN A 266 -22.37 8.68 -9.03
C ASN A 266 -21.94 7.44 -9.84
N ALA A 267 -20.89 7.54 -10.67
CA ALA A 267 -20.37 6.37 -11.39
C ALA A 267 -19.88 5.29 -10.41
N THR A 268 -19.26 5.66 -9.28
CA THR A 268 -18.90 4.69 -8.24
C THR A 268 -20.13 3.98 -7.69
N ASP A 269 -21.22 4.71 -7.44
CA ASP A 269 -22.43 4.11 -6.85
C ASP A 269 -23.11 3.12 -7.81
N TYR A 270 -23.08 3.40 -9.12
CA TYR A 270 -23.51 2.44 -10.13
C TYR A 270 -22.55 1.24 -10.23
N SER A 271 -21.25 1.43 -10.06
CA SER A 271 -20.31 0.31 -9.99
C SER A 271 -20.57 -0.59 -8.78
N LEU A 272 -20.86 0.00 -7.62
CA LEU A 272 -21.21 -0.75 -6.41
C LEU A 272 -22.52 -1.52 -6.62
N GLU A 273 -23.56 -0.88 -7.17
CA GLU A 273 -24.83 -1.55 -7.49
C GLU A 273 -24.62 -2.72 -8.45
N LYS A 274 -23.86 -2.51 -9.53
CA LYS A 274 -23.59 -3.56 -10.51
C LYS A 274 -22.80 -4.71 -9.88
N ALA A 275 -21.80 -4.43 -9.05
CA ALA A 275 -21.06 -5.45 -8.33
C ALA A 275 -21.96 -6.31 -7.42
N LEU A 276 -22.92 -5.68 -6.73
CA LEU A 276 -23.93 -6.38 -5.95
C LEU A 276 -24.86 -7.22 -6.84
N SER A 277 -25.33 -6.67 -7.96
CA SER A 277 -26.20 -7.38 -8.90
C SER A 277 -25.55 -8.62 -9.52
N LEU A 278 -24.23 -8.59 -9.71
CA LEU A 278 -23.43 -9.69 -10.24
C LEU A 278 -22.96 -10.67 -9.15
N ASP A 279 -23.42 -10.48 -7.91
CA ASP A 279 -23.03 -11.29 -6.77
C ASP A 279 -21.50 -11.39 -6.58
N ALA A 280 -20.79 -10.28 -6.78
CA ALA A 280 -19.33 -10.21 -6.70
C ALA A 280 -18.78 -10.75 -5.37
N LYS A 281 -17.61 -11.39 -5.36
CA LYS A 281 -17.01 -11.90 -4.11
C LYS A 281 -16.15 -10.85 -3.42
N ALA A 282 -15.56 -9.94 -4.19
CA ALA A 282 -14.81 -8.79 -3.73
C ALA A 282 -15.08 -7.54 -4.59
N ILE A 283 -14.97 -6.38 -3.96
CA ILE A 283 -15.12 -5.06 -4.58
C ILE A 283 -13.96 -4.18 -4.09
N LEU A 284 -13.27 -3.55 -5.03
CA LEU A 284 -12.22 -2.58 -4.79
C LEU A 284 -12.57 -1.25 -5.47
N ALA A 285 -12.95 -0.25 -4.68
CA ALA A 285 -13.37 1.05 -5.19
C ALA A 285 -12.50 2.18 -4.63
N VAL A 286 -11.94 3.01 -5.51
CA VAL A 286 -11.26 4.26 -5.15
C VAL A 286 -12.16 5.42 -5.60
N PRO A 287 -12.91 6.03 -4.69
CA PRO A 287 -13.87 7.05 -5.06
C PRO A 287 -13.13 8.38 -5.31
N CYS A 288 -12.94 8.74 -6.59
CA CYS A 288 -12.06 9.85 -6.98
C CYS A 288 -12.62 11.24 -6.65
N CYS A 289 -13.90 11.50 -6.91
CA CYS A 289 -14.50 12.83 -6.74
C CYS A 289 -15.99 12.68 -6.43
N HIS A 290 -16.49 13.24 -5.32
CA HIS A 290 -17.90 13.15 -4.95
C HIS A 290 -18.42 14.48 -4.46
N HIS A 291 -19.45 14.99 -5.12
CA HIS A 291 -20.10 16.25 -4.75
C HIS A 291 -21.52 16.03 -4.26
N GLU A 292 -22.07 14.81 -4.37
CA GLU A 292 -23.45 14.52 -3.98
C GLU A 292 -23.73 14.89 -2.52
N PHE A 293 -22.92 14.40 -1.59
CA PHE A 293 -23.10 14.71 -0.17
C PHE A 293 -22.85 16.19 0.12
N PHE A 294 -21.82 16.78 -0.50
CA PHE A 294 -21.52 18.21 -0.38
C PHE A 294 -22.75 19.05 -0.76
N GLU A 295 -23.32 18.82 -1.94
CA GLU A 295 -24.50 19.55 -2.42
C GLU A 295 -25.73 19.31 -1.55
N LYS A 296 -25.98 18.06 -1.13
CA LYS A 296 -27.15 17.71 -0.32
C LYS A 296 -27.08 18.34 1.07
N ILE A 297 -25.91 18.31 1.71
CA ILE A 297 -25.68 18.96 3.00
C ILE A 297 -25.84 20.48 2.87
N GLN A 298 -25.27 21.09 1.82
CA GLN A 298 -25.36 22.54 1.62
C GLN A 298 -26.79 23.02 1.33
N LYS A 299 -27.60 22.20 0.64
CA LYS A 299 -29.02 22.48 0.35
C LYS A 299 -29.90 22.34 1.60
N ASN A 300 -29.60 21.39 2.50
CA ASN A 300 -30.40 21.15 3.70
C ASN A 300 -29.84 21.89 4.94
N LYS A 301 -30.14 23.19 5.05
CA LYS A 301 -29.73 24.03 6.18
C LYS A 301 -30.43 23.72 7.51
N ASN A 302 -31.46 22.88 7.49
CA ASN A 302 -32.20 22.49 8.70
C ASN A 302 -31.71 21.14 9.27
N SER A 303 -30.70 20.51 8.66
CA SER A 303 -30.12 19.26 9.15
C SER A 303 -29.46 19.44 10.52
N GLU A 304 -29.40 18.36 11.29
CA GLU A 304 -28.71 18.37 12.59
C GLU A 304 -27.22 18.71 12.43
N PHE A 305 -26.57 18.24 11.36
CA PHE A 305 -25.22 18.60 10.99
C PHE A 305 -25.05 20.11 10.80
N TYR A 306 -25.93 20.76 10.02
CA TYR A 306 -25.82 22.20 9.77
C TYR A 306 -26.03 23.02 11.06
N ASN A 307 -26.96 22.59 11.92
CA ASN A 307 -27.24 23.23 13.20
C ASN A 307 -26.09 23.06 14.20
N THR A 308 -25.47 21.88 14.25
CA THR A 308 -24.43 21.54 15.24
C THR A 308 -23.03 21.99 14.81
N LEU A 309 -22.72 21.89 13.51
CA LEU A 309 -21.40 22.11 12.93
C LEU A 309 -21.39 23.20 11.86
N LYS A 310 -22.15 24.29 12.08
CA LYS A 310 -22.32 25.40 11.12
C LYS A 310 -21.01 25.94 10.54
N ILE A 311 -19.96 26.05 11.35
CA ILE A 311 -18.64 26.53 10.90
C ILE A 311 -18.00 25.61 9.85
N MET A 312 -18.20 24.29 9.98
CA MET A 312 -17.73 23.31 8.99
C MET A 312 -18.59 23.36 7.73
N ALA A 313 -19.91 23.56 7.88
CA ALA A 313 -20.84 23.63 6.77
C ALA A 313 -20.65 24.89 5.90
N ASP A 314 -20.37 26.05 6.51
CA ASP A 314 -20.18 27.31 5.79
C ASP A 314 -18.80 27.41 5.12
N ASN A 315 -17.79 26.71 5.64
CA ASN A 315 -16.48 26.66 5.01
C ASN A 315 -16.43 25.57 3.94
N GLY A 316 -16.56 25.97 2.67
CA GLY A 316 -16.61 25.02 1.54
C GLY A 316 -15.43 24.05 1.45
N VAL A 317 -14.22 24.46 1.83
CA VAL A 317 -13.04 23.57 1.81
C VAL A 317 -13.15 22.49 2.89
N VAL A 318 -13.63 22.86 4.08
CA VAL A 318 -13.84 21.91 5.17
C VAL A 318 -15.00 20.97 4.85
N LEU A 319 -16.12 21.51 4.34
CA LEU A 319 -17.28 20.73 3.93
C LEU A 319 -16.93 19.72 2.82
N ASP A 320 -16.14 20.09 1.82
CA ASP A 320 -15.72 19.19 0.73
C ASP A 320 -14.96 17.96 1.26
N LYS A 321 -13.98 18.20 2.14
CA LYS A 321 -13.20 17.12 2.77
C LYS A 321 -14.07 16.23 3.64
N PHE A 322 -14.94 16.83 4.46
CA PHE A 322 -15.85 16.09 5.32
C PHE A 322 -16.86 15.27 4.50
N ALA A 323 -17.51 15.88 3.50
CA ALA A 323 -18.49 15.23 2.65
C ALA A 323 -17.90 14.05 1.88
N THR A 324 -16.62 14.16 1.47
CA THR A 324 -15.90 13.03 0.85
C THR A 324 -15.80 11.84 1.82
N LEU A 325 -15.29 12.07 3.03
CA LEU A 325 -15.14 11.01 4.03
C LEU A 325 -16.50 10.42 4.46
N ALA A 326 -17.52 11.27 4.57
CA ALA A 326 -18.88 10.85 4.87
C ALA A 326 -19.47 9.98 3.76
N THR A 327 -19.22 10.31 2.48
CA THR A 327 -19.66 9.51 1.33
C THR A 327 -19.02 8.12 1.36
N ASP A 328 -17.71 8.04 1.61
CA ASP A 328 -16.99 6.76 1.62
C ASP A 328 -17.38 5.91 2.83
N SER A 329 -17.59 6.53 3.99
CA SER A 329 -18.12 5.87 5.19
C SER A 329 -19.51 5.30 4.95
N PHE A 330 -20.38 6.06 4.28
CA PHE A 330 -21.72 5.63 3.91
C PHE A 330 -21.69 4.45 2.93
N ARG A 331 -20.81 4.47 1.92
CA ARG A 331 -20.58 3.36 0.99
C ARG A 331 -20.06 2.11 1.69
N SER A 332 -19.16 2.27 2.65
CA SER A 332 -18.65 1.17 3.47
C SER A 332 -19.79 0.51 4.26
N LEU A 333 -20.57 1.31 5.00
CA LEU A 333 -21.73 0.82 5.76
C LEU A 333 -22.80 0.16 4.88
N SER A 334 -23.06 0.77 3.73
CA SER A 334 -23.94 0.26 2.68
C SER A 334 -23.57 -1.16 2.25
N LEU A 335 -22.29 -1.41 1.98
CA LEU A 335 -21.79 -2.73 1.59
C LEU A 335 -21.82 -3.74 2.75
N GLU A 336 -21.60 -3.30 4.00
CA GLU A 336 -21.76 -4.15 5.20
C GLU A 336 -23.19 -4.69 5.33
N LEU A 337 -24.18 -3.84 5.09
CA LEU A 337 -25.59 -4.22 5.07
C LEU A 337 -25.92 -5.20 3.93
N CYS A 338 -25.11 -5.24 2.88
CA CYS A 338 -25.23 -6.16 1.75
C CYS A 338 -24.43 -7.47 1.91
N GLY A 339 -23.80 -7.74 3.06
CA GLY A 339 -23.08 -9.01 3.28
C GLY A 339 -21.57 -8.96 3.03
N TYR A 340 -20.96 -7.78 3.05
CA TYR A 340 -19.52 -7.63 2.85
C TYR A 340 -18.84 -7.17 4.12
N LYS A 341 -17.65 -7.69 4.40
CA LYS A 341 -16.73 -7.04 5.34
C LYS A 341 -15.95 -5.97 4.59
N THR A 342 -15.96 -4.77 5.12
CA THR A 342 -15.37 -3.58 4.51
C THR A 342 -14.18 -3.08 5.30
N LYS A 343 -13.22 -2.50 4.58
CA LYS A 343 -12.05 -1.82 5.14
C LYS A 343 -11.69 -0.65 4.24
N MET A 344 -11.61 0.55 4.82
CA MET A 344 -11.05 1.71 4.16
C MET A 344 -9.54 1.75 4.42
N ILE A 345 -8.73 1.81 3.36
CA ILE A 345 -7.26 1.81 3.45
C ILE A 345 -6.67 2.90 2.59
N GLU A 346 -5.53 3.43 3.01
CA GLU A 346 -4.74 4.34 2.18
C GLU A 346 -4.09 3.54 1.04
N PHE A 347 -4.46 3.90 -0.19
CA PHE A 347 -4.06 3.24 -1.42
C PHE A 347 -2.69 3.72 -1.90
N ILE A 348 -2.45 5.04 -1.89
CA ILE A 348 -1.24 5.69 -2.41
C ILE A 348 -0.94 6.92 -1.54
N ASP A 349 0.33 7.28 -1.41
CA ASP A 349 0.75 8.49 -0.70
C ASP A 349 0.01 9.74 -1.21
N MET A 350 -0.41 10.60 -0.27
CA MET A 350 -1.12 11.86 -0.55
C MET A 350 -0.35 12.81 -1.48
N GLU A 351 0.98 12.66 -1.59
CA GLU A 351 1.82 13.40 -2.53
C GLU A 351 1.41 13.20 -4.00
N HIS A 352 0.68 12.12 -4.30
CA HIS A 352 0.23 11.78 -5.65
C HIS A 352 -1.24 12.11 -5.90
N THR A 353 -2.09 12.04 -4.87
CA THR A 353 -3.50 12.43 -4.95
C THR A 353 -4.07 12.72 -3.56
N PRO A 354 -4.85 13.79 -3.35
CA PRO A 354 -5.58 14.00 -2.10
C PRO A 354 -6.72 12.99 -1.90
N LYS A 355 -7.01 12.17 -2.91
CA LYS A 355 -8.06 11.14 -2.92
C LYS A 355 -7.37 9.79 -2.99
N ASN A 356 -7.03 9.28 -1.81
CA ASN A 356 -6.18 8.12 -1.62
C ASN A 356 -6.85 6.99 -0.83
N ILE A 357 -8.15 7.05 -0.56
CA ILE A 357 -8.86 6.02 0.19
C ILE A 357 -9.43 4.97 -0.77
N LEU A 358 -9.05 3.72 -0.56
CA LEU A 358 -9.60 2.54 -1.22
C LEU A 358 -10.60 1.86 -0.27
N ILE A 359 -11.83 1.68 -0.73
CA ILE A 359 -12.82 0.83 -0.08
C ILE A 359 -12.58 -0.59 -0.58
N LYS A 360 -12.09 -1.46 0.32
CA LYS A 360 -12.00 -2.91 0.11
C LYS A 360 -13.19 -3.58 0.76
N ALA A 361 -14.01 -4.27 -0.02
CA ALA A 361 -15.15 -5.04 0.47
C ALA A 361 -15.05 -6.50 0.00
N ILE A 362 -15.10 -7.45 0.92
CA ILE A 362 -15.05 -8.90 0.62
C ILE A 362 -16.23 -9.58 1.29
N LYS A 363 -16.90 -10.48 0.57
CA LYS A 363 -18.01 -11.25 1.12
C LYS A 363 -17.64 -11.91 2.44
N SER A 364 -18.55 -11.78 3.39
CA SER A 364 -18.38 -12.32 4.72
C SER A 364 -19.73 -12.64 5.33
N LYS A 365 -19.77 -13.55 6.29
CA LYS A 365 -20.96 -13.70 7.13
C LYS A 365 -21.08 -12.42 7.96
N SER A 366 -22.12 -11.62 7.72
CA SER A 366 -22.34 -10.40 8.49
C SER A 366 -22.79 -10.74 9.90
N SER A 367 -22.03 -10.27 10.88
CA SER A 367 -22.49 -10.11 12.27
C SER A 367 -22.99 -8.68 12.46
N ASN A 368 -24.00 -8.49 13.30
CA ASN A 368 -24.46 -7.17 13.76
C ASN A 368 -25.12 -6.25 12.71
N LEU A 369 -25.85 -6.82 11.73
CA LEU A 369 -26.60 -6.04 10.73
C LEU A 369 -27.54 -5.00 11.34
N LYS A 370 -28.15 -5.28 12.50
CA LYS A 370 -29.00 -4.32 13.24
C LYS A 370 -28.25 -3.08 13.67
N GLU A 371 -27.08 -3.24 14.29
CA GLU A 371 -26.22 -2.12 14.73
C GLU A 371 -25.75 -1.31 13.52
N LYS A 372 -25.35 -1.98 12.45
CA LYS A 372 -24.95 -1.33 11.19
C LYS A 372 -26.09 -0.53 10.56
N LEU A 373 -27.33 -1.02 10.63
CA LEU A 373 -28.50 -0.32 10.13
C LEU A 373 -28.79 0.94 10.97
N VAL A 374 -28.59 0.87 12.30
CA VAL A 374 -28.67 2.04 13.18
C VAL A 374 -27.61 3.08 12.81
N GLU A 375 -26.34 2.68 12.67
CA GLU A 375 -25.25 3.57 12.26
C GLU A 375 -25.53 4.22 10.90
N TYR A 376 -26.00 3.43 9.94
CA TYR A 376 -26.38 3.88 8.60
C TYR A 376 -27.49 4.94 8.64
N ASN A 377 -28.57 4.69 9.39
CA ASN A 377 -29.69 5.63 9.50
C ASN A 377 -29.28 6.89 10.27
N LYS A 378 -28.55 6.75 11.38
CA LYS A 378 -28.04 7.90 12.15
C LYS A 378 -27.18 8.82 11.31
N LEU A 379 -26.27 8.27 10.50
CA LEU A 379 -25.44 9.08 9.60
C LEU A 379 -26.30 9.85 8.59
N LYS A 380 -27.29 9.19 7.99
CA LYS A 380 -28.20 9.81 7.02
C LYS A 380 -29.04 10.93 7.63
N GLU A 381 -29.62 10.68 8.81
CA GLU A 381 -30.46 11.63 9.55
C GLU A 381 -29.64 12.83 10.01
N PHE A 382 -28.48 12.59 10.62
CA PHE A 382 -27.57 13.63 11.09
C PHE A 382 -27.18 14.58 9.95
N LEU A 383 -26.80 14.02 8.79
CA LEU A 383 -26.44 14.81 7.61
C LEU A 383 -27.66 15.42 6.89
N GLY A 384 -28.87 14.91 7.15
CA GLY A 384 -30.10 15.35 6.50
C GLY A 384 -30.12 15.10 5.00
N ILE A 385 -29.61 13.95 4.55
CA ILE A 385 -29.46 13.62 3.12
C ILE A 385 -30.29 12.40 2.72
N LYS A 386 -30.60 12.28 1.42
CA LYS A 386 -31.12 11.03 0.82
C LYS A 386 -30.16 10.57 -0.28
N PRO A 387 -29.19 9.68 -0.02
CA PRO A 387 -28.17 9.28 -1.01
C PRO A 387 -28.74 8.49 -2.19
N LEU A 388 -28.20 8.68 -3.40
CA LEU A 388 -28.56 7.90 -4.59
C LEU A 388 -28.26 6.41 -4.37
N LEU A 389 -27.11 6.11 -3.76
CA LEU A 389 -26.68 4.74 -3.51
C LEU A 389 -27.75 3.95 -2.73
N GLU A 390 -28.45 4.57 -1.76
CA GLU A 390 -29.53 3.92 -1.02
C GLU A 390 -30.61 3.39 -1.96
N ASP A 391 -31.10 4.24 -2.87
CA ASP A 391 -32.16 3.86 -3.82
C ASP A 391 -31.69 2.74 -4.76
N LEU A 392 -30.38 2.67 -5.05
CA LEU A 392 -29.77 1.65 -5.90
C LEU A 392 -29.65 0.28 -5.22
N ILE A 393 -29.23 0.24 -3.95
CA ILE A 393 -28.75 -1.00 -3.33
C ILE A 393 -29.65 -1.55 -2.23
N LYS A 394 -30.65 -0.81 -1.75
CA LYS A 394 -31.50 -1.21 -0.61
C LYS A 394 -32.14 -2.60 -0.80
N LYS A 395 -32.44 -2.98 -2.05
CA LYS A 395 -32.92 -4.31 -2.44
C LYS A 395 -31.96 -5.46 -2.12
N TYR A 396 -30.67 -5.18 -1.92
CA TYR A 396 -29.63 -6.17 -1.58
C TYR A 396 -29.33 -6.24 -0.08
N PHE A 397 -30.01 -5.45 0.76
CA PHE A 397 -29.78 -5.49 2.20
C PHE A 397 -30.21 -6.84 2.78
N LEU A 398 -29.35 -7.41 3.63
CA LEU A 398 -29.60 -8.68 4.31
C LEU A 398 -30.44 -8.54 5.59
N ILE A 399 -31.03 -7.36 5.80
CA ILE A 399 -31.88 -7.02 6.94
C ILE A 399 -33.09 -6.21 6.45
N ASP A 400 -34.25 -6.46 7.05
CA ASP A 400 -35.45 -5.67 6.75
C ASP A 400 -35.28 -4.24 7.28
N THR A 401 -35.37 -3.27 6.36
CA THR A 401 -35.28 -1.84 6.68
C THR A 401 -36.56 -1.26 7.28
N ASN A 402 -37.67 -2.02 7.29
CA ASN A 402 -38.93 -1.64 7.93
C ASN A 402 -38.98 -2.05 9.40
N THR A 403 -37.93 -2.69 9.92
CA THR A 403 -37.85 -3.00 11.35
C THR A 403 -37.77 -1.69 12.11
N GLU A 404 -38.83 -1.29 12.80
CA GLU A 404 -38.76 -0.23 13.82
C GLU A 404 -37.64 -0.62 14.78
N ILE A 405 -36.58 0.20 14.81
CA ILE A 405 -35.48 -0.02 15.74
C ILE A 405 -35.87 0.75 17.00
N PRO A 406 -36.18 0.08 18.12
CA PRO A 406 -36.49 0.78 19.36
C PRO A 406 -35.27 1.59 19.75
N TYR A 407 -35.43 2.91 19.86
CA TYR A 407 -34.46 3.75 20.55
C TYR A 407 -34.49 3.34 22.03
N ASN A 408 -33.43 2.68 22.51
CA ASN A 408 -33.16 2.59 23.94
C ASN A 408 -32.35 3.81 24.38
#